data_AF-A0A259GTI7-F1
#
_entry.id   AF-A0A259GTI7-F1
#
_cell.length_a   1.000
_cell.length_b   1.000
_cell.length_c   1.000
_cell.angle_alpha   90.00
_cell.angle_beta   90.00
_cell.angle_gamma   90.00
#
_symmetry.space_group_name_H-M   'P 1'
#
loop_
_entity.id
_entity.type
_entity.pdbx_description
1 polymer ?
#
loop_
_entity_poly.entity_id
_entity_poly.type
_entity_poly.pdbx_seq_one_letter_code
_entity_poly.pdbx_strand_id
1 'polypeptide(L)'
;MFDNTPVLGRSESALEATNKVLRNTYALLGLTMIPTVIGAFIGMSLNFAFAQQHPFIFAIGAMAAMFGMFAAISANRNNSFGVVLLLGLTFLLGLMLGPILQHALNLSNGAQ
;
A
#
# COMPACT_ATOMS: atom_id res chain seq x y z
N MET A 1 37.73 35.90 -25.75
CA MET A 1 37.79 34.56 -25.16
C MET A 1 36.38 34.25 -24.69
N PHE A 2 35.59 33.56 -25.52
CA PHE A 2 34.21 33.21 -25.20
C PHE A 2 34.21 31.81 -24.60
N ASP A 3 33.85 31.72 -23.32
CA ASP A 3 33.70 30.47 -22.58
C ASP A 3 32.54 29.65 -23.16
N ASN A 4 32.86 28.76 -24.10
CA ASN A 4 31.98 27.67 -24.51
C ASN A 4 31.92 26.63 -23.39
N THR A 5 31.29 26.99 -22.27
CA THR A 5 31.03 26.06 -21.17
C THR A 5 29.87 25.12 -21.58
N PRO A 6 30.01 23.80 -21.38
CA PRO A 6 29.10 22.80 -21.90
C PRO A 6 27.78 22.80 -21.10
N VAL A 7 26.90 23.74 -21.40
CA VAL A 7 25.53 23.80 -20.85
C VAL A 7 24.64 22.66 -21.37
N LEU A 8 25.00 22.04 -22.50
CA LEU A 8 24.26 20.92 -23.09
C LEU A 8 24.40 19.61 -22.29
N GLY A 9 25.53 19.36 -21.64
CA GLY A 9 25.75 18.14 -20.82
C GLY A 9 25.03 18.16 -19.46
N ARG A 10 24.67 19.36 -18.95
CA ARG A 10 23.90 19.50 -17.71
C ARG A 10 22.44 19.10 -17.89
N SER A 11 21.87 19.37 -19.07
CA SER A 11 20.48 19.02 -19.38
C SER A 11 20.28 17.50 -19.53
N GLU A 12 21.18 16.81 -20.26
CA GLU A 12 21.11 15.35 -20.39
C GLU A 12 21.34 14.63 -19.05
N SER A 13 22.34 15.05 -18.26
CA SER A 13 22.57 14.48 -16.93
C SER A 13 21.45 14.77 -15.92
N ALA A 14 20.80 15.94 -16.00
CA ALA A 14 19.62 16.26 -15.19
C ALA A 14 18.38 15.43 -15.60
N LEU A 15 18.20 15.16 -16.90
CA LEU A 15 17.13 14.30 -17.41
C LEU A 15 17.33 12.85 -16.97
N GLU A 16 18.55 12.32 -17.02
CA GLU A 16 18.88 10.97 -16.54
C GLU A 16 18.67 10.81 -15.02
N ALA A 17 19.11 11.80 -14.23
CA ALA A 17 18.90 11.82 -12.79
C ALA A 17 17.41 11.84 -12.42
N THR A 18 16.61 12.64 -13.14
CA THR A 18 15.15 12.73 -12.95
C THR A 18 14.45 11.41 -13.26
N ASN A 19 14.80 10.78 -14.39
CA ASN A 19 14.24 9.48 -14.80
C ASN A 19 14.57 8.36 -13.79
N LYS A 20 15.75 8.40 -13.17
CA LYS A 20 16.16 7.41 -12.15
C LYS A 20 15.30 7.49 -10.89
N VAL A 21 15.01 8.69 -10.40
CA VAL A 21 14.14 8.87 -9.22
C VAL A 21 12.72 8.42 -9.54
N LEU A 22 12.16 8.82 -10.68
CA LEU A 22 10.83 8.38 -11.11
C LEU A 22 10.73 6.85 -11.15
N ARG A 23 11.68 6.16 -11.78
CA ARG A 23 11.69 4.69 -11.81
C ARG A 23 11.77 4.08 -10.41
N ASN A 24 12.58 4.64 -9.52
CA ASN A 24 12.71 4.12 -8.15
C ASN A 24 11.45 4.38 -7.32
N THR A 25 10.85 5.56 -7.46
CA THR A 25 9.56 5.90 -6.85
C THR A 25 8.46 4.98 -7.36
N TYR A 26 8.34 4.78 -8.68
CA TYR A 26 7.38 3.85 -9.27
C TYR A 26 7.65 2.40 -8.87
N ALA A 27 8.92 1.98 -8.76
CA ALA A 27 9.27 0.65 -8.30
C ALA A 27 8.87 0.41 -6.84
N LEU A 28 9.12 1.37 -5.95
CA LEU A 28 8.72 1.29 -4.54
C LEU A 28 7.20 1.35 -4.37
N LEU A 29 6.50 2.19 -5.14
CA LEU A 29 5.04 2.23 -5.16
C LEU A 29 4.44 0.92 -5.71
N GLY A 30 5.05 0.32 -6.73
CA GLY A 30 4.66 -1.00 -7.21
C GLY A 30 4.87 -2.08 -6.15
N LEU A 31 5.96 -2.01 -5.41
CA LEU A 31 6.26 -2.95 -4.33
C LEU A 31 5.25 -2.86 -3.17
N THR A 32 4.70 -1.68 -2.86
CA THR A 32 3.63 -1.55 -1.87
C THR A 32 2.28 -2.06 -2.37
N MET A 33 2.06 -2.12 -3.69
CA MET A 33 0.83 -2.69 -4.27
C MET A 33 0.78 -4.23 -4.21
N ILE A 34 1.93 -4.90 -4.19
CA ILE A 34 1.98 -6.36 -4.09
C ILE A 34 1.24 -6.88 -2.84
N PRO A 35 1.58 -6.46 -1.61
CA PRO A 35 0.91 -6.93 -0.42
C PRO A 35 -0.56 -6.50 -0.35
N THR A 36 -0.94 -5.32 -0.87
CA THR A 36 -2.34 -4.88 -0.86
C THR A 36 -3.22 -5.76 -1.75
N VAL A 37 -2.75 -6.10 -2.96
CA VAL A 37 -3.50 -6.96 -3.88
C VAL A 37 -3.65 -8.37 -3.32
N ILE A 38 -2.59 -8.94 -2.74
CA ILE A 38 -2.66 -10.27 -2.10
C ILE A 38 -3.63 -10.22 -0.90
N GLY A 39 -3.55 -9.18 -0.08
CA GLY A 39 -4.48 -8.95 1.04
C GLY A 39 -5.92 -8.86 0.59
N ALA A 40 -6.20 -8.06 -0.43
CA ALA A 40 -7.53 -7.91 -1.00
C ALA A 40 -8.06 -9.22 -1.58
N PHE A 41 -7.23 -9.99 -2.29
CA PHE A 41 -7.62 -11.29 -2.85
C PHE A 41 -8.02 -12.30 -1.76
N ILE A 42 -7.18 -12.41 -0.72
CA ILE A 42 -7.49 -13.28 0.43
C ILE A 42 -8.71 -12.75 1.16
N GLY A 43 -8.81 -11.43 1.37
CA GLY A 43 -9.96 -10.77 1.97
C GLY A 43 -11.26 -11.13 1.24
N MET A 44 -11.31 -10.98 -0.08
CA MET A 44 -12.50 -11.34 -0.86
C MET A 44 -12.91 -12.82 -0.72
N SER A 45 -11.98 -13.71 -0.41
CA SER A 45 -12.26 -15.13 -0.17
C SER A 45 -12.77 -15.42 1.25
N LEU A 46 -12.56 -14.51 2.20
CA LEU A 46 -13.05 -14.63 3.57
C LEU A 46 -14.53 -14.27 3.65
N ASN A 47 -15.28 -15.05 4.44
CA ASN A 47 -16.69 -14.82 4.65
C ASN A 47 -16.90 -13.75 5.73
N PHE A 48 -17.11 -12.50 5.30
CA PHE A 48 -17.32 -11.37 6.19
C PHE A 48 -18.78 -11.22 6.67
N ALA A 49 -19.54 -12.32 6.77
CA ALA A 49 -20.91 -12.28 7.31
C ALA A 49 -20.98 -11.60 8.69
N PHE A 50 -19.95 -11.78 9.53
CA PHE A 50 -19.83 -11.10 10.82
C PHE A 50 -19.70 -9.56 10.69
N ALA A 51 -18.99 -9.07 9.68
CA ALA A 51 -18.83 -7.63 9.44
C ALA A 51 -20.14 -6.99 8.96
N GLN A 52 -20.97 -7.72 8.21
CA GLN A 52 -22.29 -7.26 7.79
C GLN A 52 -23.30 -7.24 8.95
N GLN A 53 -23.23 -8.21 9.86
CA GLN A 53 -24.14 -8.27 11.01
C GLN A 53 -23.79 -7.27 12.12
N HIS A 54 -22.50 -7.03 12.37
CA HIS A 54 -22.04 -6.13 13.43
C HIS A 54 -20.91 -5.19 12.96
N PRO A 55 -21.23 -4.14 12.18
CA PRO A 55 -20.23 -3.24 11.60
C PRO A 55 -19.41 -2.50 12.67
N PHE A 56 -20.01 -2.15 13.81
CA PHE A 56 -19.31 -1.49 14.91
C PHE A 56 -18.28 -2.39 15.60
N ILE A 57 -18.62 -3.66 15.84
CA ILE A 57 -17.69 -4.61 16.48
C ILE A 57 -16.54 -4.92 15.52
N PHE A 58 -16.83 -5.06 14.23
CA PHE A 58 -15.81 -5.20 13.20
C PHE A 58 -14.87 -3.98 13.14
N ALA A 59 -15.41 -2.76 13.16
CA ALA A 59 -14.60 -1.54 13.16
C ALA A 59 -13.71 -1.40 14.40
N ILE A 60 -14.22 -1.77 15.58
CA ILE A 60 -13.42 -1.79 16.81
C ILE A 60 -12.33 -2.86 16.74
N GLY A 61 -12.66 -4.06 16.23
CA GLY A 61 -11.68 -5.14 16.02
C GLY A 61 -10.60 -4.74 15.01
N ALA A 62 -10.97 -4.09 13.93
CA ALA A 62 -10.08 -3.51 12.93
C ALA A 62 -9.13 -2.48 13.57
N MET A 63 -9.66 -1.55 14.34
CA MET A 63 -8.88 -0.56 15.08
C MET A 63 -7.92 -1.23 16.06
N ALA A 64 -8.38 -2.22 16.84
CA ALA A 64 -7.54 -2.94 17.78
C ALA A 64 -6.39 -3.68 17.07
N ALA A 65 -6.66 -4.33 15.93
CA ALA A 65 -5.64 -4.98 15.11
C ALA A 65 -4.63 -3.96 14.55
N MET A 66 -5.10 -2.82 14.06
CA MET A 66 -4.25 -1.73 13.57
C MET A 66 -3.35 -1.19 14.68
N PHE A 67 -3.91 -0.81 15.83
CA PHE A 67 -3.13 -0.28 16.95
C PHE A 67 -2.14 -1.31 17.49
N GLY A 68 -2.54 -2.59 17.57
CA GLY A 68 -1.63 -3.68 17.94
C GLY A 68 -0.45 -3.81 16.98
N MET A 69 -0.72 -3.73 15.67
CA MET A 69 0.33 -3.81 14.67
C MET A 69 1.21 -2.54 14.63
N PHE A 70 0.65 -1.35 14.82
CA PHE A 70 1.43 -0.12 14.99
C PHE A 70 2.36 -0.19 16.19
N ALA A 71 1.89 -0.72 17.31
CA ALA A 71 2.73 -0.94 18.49
C ALA A 71 3.85 -1.96 18.19
N ALA A 72 3.53 -3.07 17.52
CA ALA A 72 4.52 -4.08 17.11
C ALA A 72 5.59 -3.52 16.15
N ILE A 73 5.19 -2.68 15.19
CA ILE A 73 6.12 -2.01 14.27
C ILE A 73 7.00 -1.02 15.03
N SER A 74 6.42 -0.23 15.94
CA SER A 74 7.17 0.73 16.76
C SER A 74 8.22 0.02 17.62
N ALA A 75 7.85 -1.11 18.24
CA ALA A 75 8.77 -1.95 19.01
C ALA A 75 9.92 -2.52 18.15
N ASN A 76 9.67 -2.80 16.87
CA ASN A 76 10.65 -3.38 15.94
C ASN A 76 11.25 -2.35 14.97
N ARG A 77 11.15 -1.04 15.25
CA ARG A 77 11.52 0.02 14.30
C ARG A 77 13.00 0.03 13.88
N ASN A 78 13.88 -0.46 14.76
CA ASN A 78 15.33 -0.39 14.58
C ASN A 78 15.92 -1.65 13.94
N ASN A 79 15.06 -2.55 13.45
CA ASN A 79 15.43 -3.82 12.83
C ASN A 79 14.74 -3.94 11.46
N SER A 80 15.38 -4.62 10.50
CA SER A 80 14.82 -4.95 9.20
C SER A 80 13.49 -5.72 9.30
N PHE A 81 13.25 -6.40 10.43
CA PHE A 81 11.98 -7.05 10.73
C PHE A 81 10.79 -6.07 10.79
N GLY A 82 11.02 -4.79 11.15
CA GLY A 82 10.00 -3.74 11.13
C GLY A 82 9.43 -3.49 9.73
N VAL A 83 10.24 -3.67 8.67
CA VAL A 83 9.78 -3.54 7.28
C VAL A 83 8.82 -4.68 6.91
N VAL A 84 9.10 -5.90 7.37
CA VAL A 84 8.21 -7.05 7.15
C VAL A 84 6.87 -6.85 7.87
N LEU A 85 6.91 -6.35 9.11
CA LEU A 85 5.69 -6.00 9.86
C LEU A 85 4.90 -4.86 9.17
N LEU A 86 5.57 -3.88 8.58
CA LEU A 86 4.94 -2.81 7.82
C LEU A 86 4.28 -3.31 6.52
N LEU A 87 4.92 -4.26 5.82
CA LEU A 87 4.29 -4.93 4.67
C LEU A 87 3.12 -5.81 5.12
N GLY A 88 3.22 -6.44 6.28
CA GLY A 88 2.12 -7.15 6.94
C GLY A 88 0.94 -6.23 7.27
N LEU A 89 1.19 -4.99 7.71
CA LEU A 89 0.17 -3.96 7.91
C LEU A 89 -0.50 -3.57 6.62
N THR A 90 0.30 -3.38 5.58
CA THR A 90 -0.19 -3.07 4.24
C THR A 90 -1.07 -4.19 3.69
N PHE A 91 -0.69 -5.44 3.92
CA PHE A 91 -1.51 -6.61 3.62
C PHE A 91 -2.82 -6.63 4.42
N LEU A 92 -2.75 -6.39 5.74
CA LEU A 92 -3.91 -6.36 6.62
C LEU A 92 -4.91 -5.30 6.17
N LEU A 93 -4.43 -4.11 5.79
CA LEU A 93 -5.24 -3.05 5.18
C LEU A 93 -5.96 -3.55 3.92
N GLY A 94 -5.24 -4.23 3.01
CA GLY A 94 -5.84 -4.83 1.83
C GLY A 94 -6.91 -5.86 2.16
N LEU A 95 -6.69 -6.70 3.17
CA LEU A 95 -7.66 -7.70 3.63
C LEU A 95 -8.94 -7.06 4.17
N MET A 96 -8.83 -5.93 4.87
CA MET A 96 -9.99 -5.20 5.39
C MET A 96 -10.84 -4.56 4.28
N LEU A 97 -10.31 -4.40 3.06
CA LEU A 97 -11.09 -3.97 1.90
C LEU A 97 -12.02 -5.06 1.38
N GLY A 98 -11.83 -6.32 1.77
CA GLY A 98 -12.59 -7.46 1.25
C GLY A 98 -14.13 -7.29 1.29
N PRO A 99 -14.77 -6.86 2.39
CA PRO A 99 -16.21 -6.62 2.41
C PRO A 99 -16.66 -5.53 1.43
N ILE A 100 -15.86 -4.48 1.27
CA ILE A 100 -16.14 -3.36 0.36
C ILE A 100 -16.02 -3.84 -1.08
N LEU A 101 -14.96 -4.61 -1.39
CA LEU A 101 -14.76 -5.19 -2.72
C LEU A 101 -15.84 -6.21 -3.08
N GLN A 102 -16.23 -7.07 -2.13
CA GLN A 102 -17.36 -7.98 -2.30
C GLN A 102 -18.66 -7.22 -2.59
N HIS A 103 -18.93 -6.11 -1.89
CA HIS A 103 -20.09 -5.28 -2.17
C HIS A 103 -20.01 -4.64 -3.57
N ALA A 104 -18.86 -4.06 -3.92
CA ALA A 104 -18.64 -3.43 -5.22
C ALA A 104 -18.80 -4.41 -6.40
N LEU A 105 -18.35 -5.66 -6.26
CA LEU A 105 -18.48 -6.70 -7.28
C LEU A 105 -19.91 -7.24 -7.41
N ASN A 106 -20.72 -7.17 -6.35
CA ASN A 106 -22.14 -7.58 -6.38
C ASN A 106 -23.07 -6.49 -6.95
N LEU A 107 -22.56 -5.31 -7.28
CA LEU A 107 -23.33 -4.28 -8.01
C LEU A 107 -23.49 -4.72 -9.47
N SER A 108 -24.53 -5.52 -9.73
CA SER A 108 -24.86 -6.13 -11.03
C SER A 108 -25.12 -5.15 -12.19
N ASN A 109 -25.15 -3.83 -11.95
CA ASN A 109 -25.45 -2.81 -12.98
C ASN A 109 -24.38 -1.70 -13.10
N GLY A 110 -23.22 -1.83 -12.45
CA GLY A 110 -22.27 -0.72 -12.33
C GLY A 110 -22.81 0.39 -11.41
N ALA A 111 -21.93 1.32 -11.02
CA ALA A 111 -22.32 2.48 -10.22
C ALA A 111 -23.41 3.26 -10.95
N GLN A 112 -24.62 3.28 -10.39
CA GLN A 112 -25.65 4.25 -10.76
C GLN A 112 -25.67 5.36 -9.71
#